data_AF-A0A428N743-F1
#
_entry.id   AF-A0A428N743-F1
#
_cell.length_a   1.000
_cell.length_b   1.000
_cell.length_c   1.000
_cell.angle_alpha   90.00
_cell.angle_beta   90.00
_cell.angle_gamma   90.00
#
_symmetry.space_group_name_H-M   'P 1'
#
loop_
_entity.id
_entity.type
_entity.pdbx_description
1 polymer ?
#
loop_
_entity_poly.entity_id
_entity_poly.type
_entity_poly.pdbx_seq_one_letter_code
_entity_poly.pdbx_strand_id
1 'polypeptide(L)' 'MKIQKVEVNKLEDKIKGLRIRMVCNGQSKGLTHPDTIKYSQELDVYLNKIQSL' A
#
# COMPACT_ATOMS: atom_id res chain seq x y z
N MET A 1 -8.42 21.40 -9.68
CA MET A 1 -8.92 20.16 -10.31
C MET A 1 -9.53 19.24 -9.25
N LYS A 2 -10.84 18.97 -9.30
CA LYS A 2 -11.48 18.03 -8.34
C LYS A 2 -11.11 16.57 -8.63
N ILE A 3 -10.83 16.24 -9.89
CA ILE A 3 -10.52 14.88 -10.37
C ILE A 3 -9.18 14.38 -9.80
N GLN A 4 -8.11 15.20 -9.90
CA GLN A 4 -6.79 14.84 -9.40
C GLN A 4 -6.77 14.63 -7.87
N LYS A 5 -7.55 15.42 -7.12
CA LYS A 5 -7.71 15.23 -5.66
C LYS A 5 -8.41 13.90 -5.32
N VAL A 6 -9.40 13.49 -6.12
CA VAL A 6 -10.10 12.20 -5.91
C VAL A 6 -9.17 11.02 -6.21
N GLU A 7 -8.31 11.13 -7.21
CA GLU A 7 -7.33 10.07 -7.54
C GLU A 7 -6.25 9.93 -6.47
N VAL A 8 -5.72 11.05 -5.95
CA VAL A 8 -4.77 11.03 -4.83
C VAL A 8 -5.39 10.37 -3.59
N ASN A 9 -6.61 10.76 -3.20
CA ASN A 9 -7.28 10.17 -2.04
C ASN A 9 -7.44 8.64 -2.17
N LYS A 10 -7.78 8.14 -3.37
CA LYS A 10 -7.91 6.70 -3.61
C LYS A 10 -6.57 5.97 -3.46
N LEU A 11 -5.48 6.57 -3.89
CA LEU A 11 -4.14 6.01 -3.73
C LEU A 11 -3.73 5.98 -2.26
N GLU A 12 -3.99 7.06 -1.52
CA GLU A 12 -3.72 7.12 -0.07
C GLU A 12 -4.50 6.06 0.70
N ASP A 13 -5.78 5.87 0.40
CA ASP A 13 -6.61 4.83 1.02
C ASP A 13 -6.05 3.43 0.75
N LYS A 14 -5.59 3.19 -0.48
CA LYS A 14 -5.00 1.90 -0.87
C LYS A 14 -3.67 1.66 -0.16
N ILE A 15 -2.81 2.67 -0.10
CA ILE A 15 -1.53 2.65 0.64
C ILE A 15 -1.78 2.34 2.11
N LYS A 16 -2.76 3.01 2.74
CA LYS A 16 -3.12 2.79 4.13
C LYS A 16 -3.59 1.36 4.37
N GLY A 17 -4.46 0.84 3.50
CA GLY A 17 -4.96 -0.53 3.57
C GLY A 17 -3.83 -1.58 3.45
N LEU A 18 -2.89 -1.37 2.52
CA LEU A 18 -1.74 -2.26 2.33
C LEU A 18 -0.78 -2.24 3.52
N ARG A 19 -0.51 -1.07 4.10
CA ARG A 19 0.32 -0.94 5.31
C ARG A 19 -0.27 -1.74 6.48
N ILE A 20 -1.58 -1.60 6.72
CA ILE A 20 -2.27 -2.34 7.79
C ILE A 20 -2.13 -3.85 7.56
N ARG A 21 -2.41 -4.33 6.34
CA ARG A 21 -2.29 -5.76 6.02
C ARG A 21 -0.87 -6.26 6.18
N MET A 22 0.13 -5.53 5.69
CA MET A 22 1.54 -5.88 5.83
C MET A 22 1.96 -5.99 7.29
N VAL A 23 1.58 -5.03 8.14
CA VAL A 23 1.92 -5.05 9.57
C VAL A 23 1.22 -6.20 10.29
N CYS A 24 -0.09 -6.37 10.12
CA CYS A 24 -0.83 -7.46 10.77
C CYS A 24 -0.27 -8.83 10.35
N ASN A 25 0.11 -8.98 9.08
CA ASN A 25 0.63 -10.23 8.56
C ASN A 25 2.09 -10.46 8.97
N GLY A 26 2.89 -9.40 9.03
CA GLY A 26 4.24 -9.43 9.59
C GLY A 26 4.26 -9.84 11.06
N GLN A 27 3.28 -9.35 11.85
CA GLN A 27 3.12 -9.73 13.25
C GLN A 27 2.62 -11.16 13.44
N SER A 28 1.69 -11.62 12.61
CA SER A 28 1.06 -12.95 12.77
C SER A 28 1.80 -14.10 12.08
N LYS A 29 2.41 -13.84 10.92
CA LYS A 29 3.06 -14.86 10.07
C LYS A 29 4.55 -14.63 9.83
N GLY A 30 5.06 -13.47 10.23
CA GLY A 30 6.44 -13.05 9.97
C GLY A 30 6.60 -12.20 8.70
N LEU A 31 7.71 -11.44 8.66
CA LEU A 31 8.03 -10.53 7.54
C LEU A 31 8.43 -11.28 6.27
N THR A 32 8.98 -12.49 6.40
CA THR A 32 9.38 -13.34 5.27
C THR A 32 8.24 -14.17 4.71
N HIS A 33 7.04 -14.10 5.30
CA HIS A 33 5.87 -14.82 4.79
C HIS A 33 5.50 -14.31 3.39
N PRO A 34 5.19 -15.19 2.41
CA PRO A 34 4.90 -14.78 1.03
C PRO A 34 3.84 -13.69 0.90
N ASP A 35 2.76 -13.78 1.68
CA ASP A 35 1.72 -12.75 1.72
C ASP A 35 2.25 -11.39 2.23
N THR A 36 3.13 -11.38 3.23
CA THR A 36 3.70 -10.13 3.77
C THR A 36 4.63 -9.48 2.74
N ILE A 37 5.44 -10.29 2.04
CA ILE A 37 6.27 -9.84 0.91
C ILE A 37 5.40 -9.28 -0.21
N LYS A 38 4.30 -9.98 -0.56
CA LYS A 38 3.35 -9.51 -1.58
C LYS A 38 2.74 -8.15 -1.21
N TYR A 39 2.32 -7.97 0.03
CA TYR A 39 1.82 -6.67 0.50
C TYR A 39 2.88 -5.57 0.42
N SER A 40 4.15 -5.87 0.72
CA SER A 40 5.26 -4.92 0.55
C SER A 40 5.45 -4.53 -0.92
N GLN A 41 5.47 -5.50 -1.83
CA GLN A 41 5.62 -5.25 -3.27
C GLN A 41 4.45 -4.44 -3.84
N GLU A 42 3.21 -4.77 -3.45
CA GLU A 42 2.05 -3.98 -3.84
C GLU A 42 2.13 -2.56 -3.29
N LEU A 43 2.54 -2.39 -2.03
CA LEU A 43 2.71 -1.09 -1.39
C LEU A 43 3.70 -0.21 -2.15
N ASP A 44 4.85 -0.77 -2.56
CA ASP A 44 5.86 -0.05 -3.34
C ASP A 44 5.30 0.47 -4.68
N VAL A 45 4.49 -0.34 -5.38
CA VAL A 45 3.84 0.10 -6.63
C VAL A 45 2.95 1.32 -6.39
N TYR A 46 2.14 1.33 -5.33
CA TYR A 46 1.25 2.47 -5.04
C TYR A 46 2.02 3.70 -4.53
N LEU A 47 3.10 3.50 -3.76
CA LEU A 47 3.98 4.58 -3.33
C LEU A 47 4.68 5.25 -4.51
N ASN A 48 5.15 4.46 -5.48
CA ASN A 48 5.72 5.02 -6.71
C ASN A 48 4.68 5.79 -7.52
N LYS A 49 3.45 5.26 -7.64
CA LYS A 49 2.35 5.96 -8.35
C LYS A 49 2.03 7.31 -7.74
N ILE A 50 1.90 7.40 -6.41
CA ILE A 50 1.58 8.66 -5.74
C ILE A 50 2.74 9.67 -5.82
N GLN A 51 3.99 9.20 -5.80
CA GLN A 51 5.16 10.08 -5.97
C GLN A 51 5.29 10.64 -7.39
N SER A 52 4.78 9.91 -8.39
CA SER A 52 4.79 10.32 -9.80
C SER A 52 3.59 11.19 -10.24
N LEU A 53 2.64 11.46 -9.34
CA LEU A 53 1.48 12.32 -9.58
C LEU A 53 1.78 13.79 -9.29
#